data_AF-A0A4U0UPF7-F1
#
_entry.id   AF-A0A4U0UPF7-F1
#
_cell.length_a   1.000
_cell.length_b   1.000
_cell.length_c   1.000
_cell.angle_alpha   90.00
_cell.angle_beta   90.00
_cell.angle_gamma   90.00
#
_symmetry.space_group_name_H-M   'P 1'
#
loop_
_entity.id
_entity.type
_entity.pdbx_description
1 polymer ?
#
loop_
_entity_poly.entity_id
_entity_poly.type
_entity_poly.pdbx_seq_one_letter_code
_entity_poly.pdbx_strand_id
1 'polypeptide(L)'
;MVNEPIGVGFSYATTELGIYNATTGSIANATAATANGRFSLTDPYRYDTTYLAAGGTWEILQAFLVNLPTLDSTVTNKTFNLWTESYGGHYGPVFYEYFSEQNAMINNGSIGGCPLRMDTLGIGNGIIDELIQAPYYPEFTQHNTYGIQLVNDSIYNFMKTAYWIGGGCRDQILACAASDTSTAAGKLVCAQATNFCRGFVEEPYYEYGGRGVYDIRHPYNDPTPPTYFIDYLNTAAVQNALGVSINYTQDSSNLVGRGFSSTGDFVYRSLIADLEVILDAGVRVALYYGDADYICNWLGGQAVSEALNYTHAAQFRAALYSPFIVDGEEYGEVRQYGNFSFLRVYESGHEVPFYQPKASLEFFRRVLGNLIVSDGSEAVTPSYSSPGLPNATHTEPFVPLPPPTSTSSTAA
;
A
#
# COMPACT_ATOMS: atom_id res chain seq x y z
N MET A 1 -9.38 11.67 4.06
CA MET A 1 -9.35 10.40 3.32
C MET A 1 -10.11 10.61 2.02
N VAL A 2 -9.58 10.11 0.92
CA VAL A 2 -10.20 10.18 -0.41
C VAL A 2 -10.41 8.75 -0.87
N ASN A 3 -11.62 8.41 -1.30
CA ASN A 3 -11.88 7.13 -1.97
C ASN A 3 -11.48 7.30 -3.44
N GLU A 4 -10.48 6.57 -3.89
CA GLU A 4 -9.98 6.66 -5.25
C GLU A 4 -9.37 5.31 -5.69
N PRO A 5 -9.30 5.03 -7.00
CA PRO A 5 -9.91 5.79 -8.10
C PRO A 5 -11.44 5.59 -8.16
N ILE A 6 -12.08 6.09 -9.23
CA ILE A 6 -13.52 5.86 -9.45
C ILE A 6 -13.80 4.34 -9.46
N GLY A 7 -14.83 3.92 -8.74
CA GLY A 7 -15.20 2.51 -8.53
C GLY A 7 -14.79 1.93 -7.17
N VAL A 8 -14.08 2.70 -6.34
CA VAL A 8 -13.66 2.31 -4.98
C VAL A 8 -14.57 2.92 -3.91
N GLY A 9 -15.09 2.08 -3.02
CA GLY A 9 -15.99 2.48 -1.92
C GLY A 9 -17.17 3.33 -2.41
N PHE A 10 -17.25 4.58 -1.95
CA PHE A 10 -18.31 5.51 -2.36
C PHE A 10 -17.98 6.38 -3.58
N SER A 11 -16.84 6.17 -4.25
CA SER A 11 -16.48 6.90 -5.47
C SER A 11 -17.04 6.22 -6.70
N TYR A 12 -17.94 6.88 -7.42
CA TYR A 12 -18.63 6.31 -8.59
C TYR A 12 -18.83 7.34 -9.70
N ALA A 13 -18.81 6.88 -10.96
CA ALA A 13 -19.16 7.74 -12.11
C ALA A 13 -20.68 7.81 -12.31
N THR A 14 -21.35 6.67 -12.18
CA THR A 14 -22.80 6.56 -12.21
C THR A 14 -23.23 5.38 -11.34
N THR A 15 -24.54 5.18 -11.20
CA THR A 15 -25.11 4.13 -10.35
C THR A 15 -26.02 3.21 -11.13
N GLU A 16 -26.11 1.96 -10.72
CA GLU A 16 -27.08 1.01 -11.25
C GLU A 16 -27.81 0.26 -10.12
N LEU A 17 -29.03 -0.19 -10.41
CA LEU A 17 -29.73 -1.14 -9.55
C LEU A 17 -29.18 -2.53 -9.84
N GLY A 18 -28.84 -3.27 -8.79
CA GLY A 18 -28.20 -4.57 -8.95
C GLY A 18 -28.49 -5.54 -7.84
N ILE A 19 -27.97 -6.75 -8.02
CA ILE A 19 -27.83 -7.76 -6.98
C ILE A 19 -26.34 -7.94 -6.72
N TYR A 20 -25.90 -7.54 -5.53
CA TYR A 20 -24.52 -7.75 -5.09
C TYR A 20 -24.33 -9.18 -4.57
N ASN A 21 -23.32 -9.86 -5.10
CA ASN A 21 -22.84 -11.14 -4.60
C ASN A 21 -21.58 -10.91 -3.75
N ALA A 22 -21.72 -11.01 -2.43
CA ALA A 22 -20.63 -10.79 -1.49
C ALA A 22 -19.48 -11.83 -1.60
N THR A 23 -19.73 -13.00 -2.19
CA THR A 23 -18.70 -14.02 -2.39
C THR A 23 -17.81 -13.70 -3.59
N THR A 24 -18.38 -13.16 -4.67
CA THR A 24 -17.63 -12.85 -5.90
C THR A 24 -17.25 -11.37 -6.01
N GLY A 25 -17.82 -10.51 -5.16
CA GLY A 25 -17.74 -9.05 -5.27
C GLY A 25 -18.39 -8.50 -6.55
N SER A 26 -19.21 -9.29 -7.23
CA SER A 26 -19.82 -8.91 -8.52
C SER A 26 -21.22 -8.32 -8.33
N ILE A 27 -21.54 -7.32 -9.13
CA ILE A 27 -22.87 -6.73 -9.22
C ILE A 27 -23.53 -7.26 -10.50
N ALA A 28 -24.65 -7.96 -10.36
CA ALA A 28 -25.47 -8.37 -11.49
C ALA A 28 -26.56 -7.33 -11.73
N ASN A 29 -26.77 -6.94 -13.00
CA ASN A 29 -27.83 -6.00 -13.37
C ASN A 29 -29.20 -6.56 -12.97
N ALA A 30 -30.02 -5.73 -12.32
CA ALA A 30 -31.32 -6.11 -11.82
C ALA A 30 -32.38 -5.04 -12.11
N THR A 31 -33.63 -5.49 -12.28
CA THR A 31 -34.77 -4.58 -12.32
C THR A 31 -35.07 -4.03 -10.93
N ALA A 32 -35.83 -2.93 -10.85
CA ALA A 32 -36.28 -2.39 -9.56
C ALA A 32 -37.07 -3.39 -8.69
N ALA A 33 -37.69 -4.41 -9.29
CA ALA A 33 -38.41 -5.45 -8.56
C ALA A 33 -37.49 -6.51 -7.93
N THR A 34 -36.24 -6.63 -8.40
CA THR A 34 -35.32 -7.72 -8.04
C THR A 34 -34.01 -7.25 -7.41
N ALA A 35 -33.73 -5.94 -7.48
CA ALA A 35 -32.49 -5.37 -6.95
C ALA A 35 -32.44 -5.43 -5.41
N ASN A 36 -31.26 -5.71 -4.87
CA ASN A 36 -31.00 -5.65 -3.41
C ASN A 36 -30.24 -4.38 -3.00
N GLY A 37 -29.88 -3.52 -3.97
CA GLY A 37 -29.21 -2.27 -3.71
C GLY A 37 -28.98 -1.44 -4.96
N ARG A 38 -28.36 -0.29 -4.74
CA ARG A 38 -27.83 0.60 -5.77
C ARG A 38 -26.31 0.61 -5.64
N PHE A 39 -25.60 0.35 -6.72
CA PHE A 39 -24.15 0.16 -6.68
C PHE A 39 -23.44 1.06 -7.68
N SER A 40 -22.13 1.21 -7.50
CA SER A 40 -21.28 1.91 -8.46
C SER A 40 -21.26 1.17 -9.79
N LEU A 41 -21.60 1.87 -10.87
CA LEU A 41 -21.36 1.41 -12.23
C LEU A 41 -20.17 2.20 -12.79
N THR A 42 -19.05 1.51 -12.91
CA THR A 42 -17.79 2.09 -13.39
C THR A 42 -17.19 1.18 -14.44
N ASP A 43 -16.69 1.78 -15.53
CA ASP A 43 -15.82 1.10 -16.48
C ASP A 43 -14.43 0.90 -15.84
N PRO A 44 -14.04 -0.34 -15.50
CA PRO A 44 -12.77 -0.59 -14.82
C PRO A 44 -11.55 -0.27 -15.68
N TYR A 45 -11.71 -0.12 -17.00
CA TYR A 45 -10.62 0.15 -17.95
C TYR A 45 -10.39 1.65 -18.20
N ARG A 46 -11.19 2.52 -17.56
CA ARG A 46 -11.13 3.96 -17.80
C ARG A 46 -10.01 4.67 -17.02
N TYR A 47 -9.74 4.21 -15.80
CA TYR A 47 -8.71 4.73 -14.90
C TYR A 47 -7.89 3.56 -14.37
N ASP A 48 -7.29 2.82 -15.30
CA ASP A 48 -6.70 1.49 -15.09
C ASP A 48 -5.19 1.52 -14.87
N THR A 49 -4.64 2.70 -14.57
CA THR A 49 -3.24 2.88 -14.18
C THR A 49 -3.13 3.87 -13.04
N THR A 50 -2.07 3.74 -12.26
CA THR A 50 -1.77 4.64 -11.15
C THR A 50 -1.63 6.10 -11.61
N TYR A 51 -1.07 6.36 -12.80
CA TYR A 51 -0.94 7.73 -13.34
C TYR A 51 -2.31 8.36 -13.68
N LEU A 52 -3.26 7.57 -14.21
CA LEU A 52 -4.63 8.04 -14.45
C LEU A 52 -5.38 8.31 -13.14
N ALA A 53 -5.17 7.47 -12.12
CA ALA A 53 -5.69 7.70 -10.78
C ALA A 53 -5.14 9.01 -10.18
N ALA A 54 -3.85 9.31 -10.37
CA ALA A 54 -3.23 10.56 -9.92
C ALA A 54 -3.94 11.79 -10.50
N GLY A 55 -4.24 11.77 -11.81
CA GLY A 55 -4.99 12.84 -12.47
C GLY A 55 -6.40 13.04 -11.89
N GLY A 56 -7.14 11.96 -11.65
CA GLY A 56 -8.45 12.02 -11.01
C GLY A 56 -8.39 12.59 -9.58
N THR A 57 -7.43 12.15 -8.79
CA THR A 57 -7.22 12.62 -7.42
C THR A 57 -6.78 14.08 -7.38
N TRP A 58 -5.94 14.52 -8.33
CA TRP A 58 -5.54 15.92 -8.47
C TRP A 58 -6.73 16.84 -8.67
N GLU A 59 -7.66 16.49 -9.57
CA GLU A 59 -8.86 17.29 -9.82
C GLU A 59 -9.73 17.43 -8.56
N ILE A 60 -9.92 16.34 -7.81
CA ILE A 60 -10.65 16.36 -6.54
C ILE A 60 -9.95 17.27 -5.53
N LEU A 61 -8.63 17.15 -5.42
CA LEU A 61 -7.83 17.94 -4.49
C LEU A 61 -7.88 19.44 -4.85
N GLN A 62 -7.76 19.80 -6.13
CA GLN A 62 -7.86 21.18 -6.59
C GLN A 62 -9.25 21.76 -6.32
N ALA A 63 -10.32 21.00 -6.58
CA ALA A 63 -11.68 21.40 -6.26
C ALA A 63 -11.88 21.62 -4.76
N PHE A 64 -11.33 20.74 -3.92
CA PHE A 64 -11.35 20.91 -2.46
C PHE A 64 -10.61 22.18 -2.03
N LEU A 65 -9.40 22.41 -2.53
CA LEU A 65 -8.57 23.56 -2.17
C LEU A 65 -9.16 24.90 -2.60
N VAL A 66 -9.81 24.96 -3.76
CA VAL A 66 -10.52 26.16 -4.23
C VAL A 66 -11.72 26.48 -3.34
N ASN A 67 -12.40 25.46 -2.82
CA ASN A 67 -13.56 25.63 -1.93
C ASN A 67 -13.18 25.73 -0.44
N LEU A 68 -11.92 25.47 -0.09
CA LEU A 68 -11.46 25.45 1.29
C LEU A 68 -11.79 26.75 2.07
N PRO A 69 -11.67 27.97 1.52
CA PRO A 69 -12.06 29.19 2.24
C PRO A 69 -13.55 29.23 2.60
N THR A 70 -14.41 28.56 1.82
CA THR A 70 -15.85 28.43 2.09
C THR A 70 -16.13 27.33 3.12
N LEU A 71 -15.36 26.23 3.07
CA LEU A 71 -15.49 25.10 3.99
C LEU A 71 -14.95 25.43 5.38
N ASP A 72 -13.75 26.01 5.44
CA ASP A 72 -13.09 26.48 6.64
C ASP A 72 -12.06 27.57 6.31
N SER A 73 -12.47 28.82 6.46
CA SER A 73 -11.61 30.00 6.22
C SER A 73 -10.37 30.10 7.13
N THR A 74 -10.29 29.30 8.21
CA THR A 74 -9.14 29.32 9.12
C THR A 74 -7.96 28.50 8.59
N VAL A 75 -8.21 27.59 7.65
CA VAL A 75 -7.16 26.74 7.07
C VAL A 75 -6.44 27.48 5.95
N THR A 76 -5.29 28.07 6.29
CA THR A 76 -4.43 28.79 5.33
C THR A 76 -3.21 28.00 4.90
N ASN A 77 -2.81 26.98 5.67
CA ASN A 77 -1.64 26.15 5.37
C ASN A 77 -1.99 25.12 4.28
N LYS A 78 -1.15 25.06 3.24
CA LYS A 78 -1.29 24.16 2.09
C LYS A 78 -0.10 23.20 1.97
N THR A 79 0.61 22.97 3.07
CA THR A 79 1.55 21.86 3.20
C THR A 79 0.80 20.56 2.94
N PHE A 80 1.27 19.83 1.96
CA PHE A 80 0.68 18.59 1.50
C PHE A 80 1.52 17.41 2.01
N ASN A 81 0.85 16.51 2.69
CA ASN A 81 1.40 15.25 3.16
C ASN A 81 0.50 14.13 2.61
N LEU A 82 1.11 13.10 2.03
CA LEU A 82 0.41 11.92 1.55
C LEU A 82 0.84 10.73 2.41
N TRP A 83 -0.14 9.98 2.88
CA TRP A 83 0.06 8.75 3.63
C TRP A 83 -0.76 7.67 2.96
N THR A 84 -0.10 6.58 2.59
CA THR A 84 -0.68 5.47 1.83
C THR A 84 -0.23 4.13 2.42
N GLU A 85 -0.91 3.05 2.04
CA GLU A 85 -0.63 1.70 2.51
C GLU A 85 -0.82 0.69 1.37
N SER A 86 -0.12 -0.45 1.38
CA SER A 86 -0.34 -1.54 0.41
C SER A 86 0.01 -1.14 -1.03
N TYR A 87 -0.95 -1.24 -1.96
CA TYR A 87 -0.87 -0.65 -3.31
C TYR A 87 -0.67 0.88 -3.30
N GLY A 88 -0.84 1.50 -2.13
CA GLY A 88 -0.36 2.82 -1.81
C GLY A 88 1.13 3.07 -2.05
N GLY A 89 1.94 2.02 -2.10
CA GLY A 89 3.33 2.10 -2.57
C GLY A 89 3.45 2.42 -4.06
N HIS A 90 2.41 2.14 -4.86
CA HIS A 90 2.26 2.64 -6.24
C HIS A 90 1.71 4.06 -6.28
N TYR A 91 0.58 4.29 -5.59
CA TYR A 91 -0.06 5.61 -5.59
C TYR A 91 0.85 6.71 -5.06
N GLY A 92 1.56 6.47 -3.96
CA GLY A 92 2.38 7.46 -3.27
C GLY A 92 3.40 8.16 -4.18
N PRO A 93 4.37 7.42 -4.76
CA PRO A 93 5.38 7.99 -5.64
C PRO A 93 4.79 8.66 -6.88
N VAL A 94 3.85 7.99 -7.57
CA VAL A 94 3.28 8.51 -8.81
C VAL A 94 2.43 9.76 -8.58
N PHE A 95 1.68 9.83 -7.46
CA PHE A 95 0.89 11.02 -7.13
C PHE A 95 1.83 12.19 -6.81
N TYR A 96 2.93 11.94 -6.11
CA TYR A 96 3.93 12.96 -5.84
C TYR A 96 4.58 13.51 -7.11
N GLU A 97 4.95 12.63 -8.04
CA GLU A 97 5.47 13.02 -9.36
C GLU A 97 4.42 13.87 -10.09
N TYR A 98 3.22 13.35 -10.30
CA TYR A 98 2.14 14.03 -11.03
C TYR A 98 1.84 15.40 -10.40
N PHE A 99 1.68 15.48 -9.07
CA PHE A 99 1.37 16.75 -8.39
C PHE A 99 2.52 17.76 -8.50
N SER A 100 3.76 17.29 -8.55
CA SER A 100 4.93 18.14 -8.77
C SER A 100 4.95 18.72 -10.18
N GLU A 101 4.61 17.91 -11.20
CA GLU A 101 4.43 18.38 -12.58
C GLU A 101 3.32 19.44 -12.67
N GLN A 102 2.17 19.19 -12.04
CA GLN A 102 1.07 20.16 -12.00
C GLN A 102 1.45 21.45 -11.28
N ASN A 103 2.16 21.36 -10.15
CA ASN A 103 2.71 22.53 -9.44
C ASN A 103 3.63 23.36 -10.34
N ALA A 104 4.52 22.71 -11.11
CA ALA A 104 5.41 23.41 -12.03
C ALA A 104 4.63 24.16 -13.12
N MET A 105 3.58 23.55 -13.67
CA MET A 105 2.69 24.17 -14.66
C MET A 105 1.84 25.31 -14.08
N ILE A 106 1.41 25.22 -12.82
CA ILE A 106 0.74 26.33 -12.13
C ILE A 106 1.71 27.49 -11.92
N ASN A 107 2.91 27.21 -11.39
CA ASN A 107 3.89 28.22 -11.04
C ASN A 107 4.44 28.97 -12.26
N ASN A 108 4.52 28.32 -13.43
CA ASN A 108 4.92 28.97 -14.68
C ASN A 108 3.75 29.60 -15.46
N GLY A 109 2.52 29.49 -14.95
CA GLY A 109 1.31 30.09 -15.53
C GLY A 109 0.72 29.34 -16.72
N SER A 110 1.16 28.12 -17.02
CA SER A 110 0.61 27.30 -18.13
C SER A 110 -0.81 26.82 -17.82
N ILE A 111 -1.13 26.57 -16.56
CA ILE A 111 -2.47 26.20 -16.09
C ILE A 111 -2.85 27.03 -14.86
N GLY A 112 -4.15 27.14 -14.59
CA GLY A 112 -4.66 27.67 -13.32
C GLY A 112 -4.71 26.59 -12.26
N GLY A 113 -4.58 26.97 -10.99
CA GLY A 113 -4.74 26.04 -9.87
C GLY A 113 -4.14 26.57 -8.58
N CYS A 114 -4.27 25.76 -7.54
CA CYS A 114 -3.69 25.97 -6.22
C CYS A 114 -2.43 25.10 -6.08
N PRO A 115 -1.21 25.69 -6.07
CA PRO A 115 -0.01 24.89 -5.89
C PRO A 115 0.05 24.31 -4.48
N LEU A 116 0.58 23.09 -4.38
CA LEU A 116 0.81 22.40 -3.11
C LEU A 116 2.25 22.61 -2.63
N ARG A 117 2.44 22.70 -1.32
CA ARG A 117 3.78 22.57 -0.72
C ARG A 117 4.00 21.11 -0.34
N MET A 118 4.58 20.33 -1.25
CA MET A 118 4.91 18.91 -1.05
C MET A 118 5.91 18.75 0.10
N ASP A 119 5.60 17.93 1.11
CA ASP A 119 6.38 17.91 2.37
C ASP A 119 6.69 16.49 2.87
N THR A 120 5.67 15.63 3.06
CA THR A 120 5.87 14.25 3.54
C THR A 120 5.16 13.20 2.69
N LEU A 121 5.87 12.14 2.32
CA LEU A 121 5.31 10.90 1.77
C LEU A 121 5.54 9.75 2.76
N GLY A 122 4.47 9.28 3.39
CA GLY A 122 4.48 8.07 4.22
C GLY A 122 3.90 6.89 3.46
N ILE A 123 4.59 5.74 3.49
CA ILE A 123 4.13 4.50 2.85
C ILE A 123 4.21 3.37 3.86
N GLY A 124 3.05 2.83 4.24
CA GLY A 124 2.89 1.67 5.09
C GLY A 124 2.83 0.39 4.27
N ASN A 125 3.55 -0.66 4.65
CA ASN A 125 3.41 -2.00 4.08
C ASN A 125 3.25 -1.96 2.55
N GLY A 126 4.12 -1.21 1.87
CA GLY A 126 3.92 -0.82 0.48
C GLY A 126 4.47 -1.82 -0.53
N ILE A 127 3.76 -1.99 -1.64
CA ILE A 127 4.30 -2.56 -2.89
C ILE A 127 4.83 -1.40 -3.71
N ILE A 128 6.13 -1.37 -3.97
CA ILE A 128 6.83 -0.24 -4.60
C ILE A 128 7.57 -0.73 -5.86
N ASP A 129 8.32 -1.82 -5.73
CA ASP A 129 9.09 -2.35 -6.85
C ASP A 129 9.20 -3.87 -6.77
N GLU A 130 8.44 -4.56 -7.63
CA GLU A 130 8.39 -6.02 -7.68
C GLU A 130 9.69 -6.65 -8.20
N LEU A 131 10.53 -5.92 -8.94
CA LEU A 131 11.86 -6.42 -9.29
C LEU A 131 12.69 -6.63 -8.03
N ILE A 132 12.50 -5.78 -7.01
CA ILE A 132 13.20 -5.86 -5.72
C ILE A 132 12.44 -6.70 -4.70
N GLN A 133 11.11 -6.57 -4.62
CA GLN A 133 10.29 -7.16 -3.55
C GLN A 133 9.87 -8.61 -3.82
N ALA A 134 9.57 -8.99 -5.07
CA ALA A 134 9.12 -10.35 -5.39
C ALA A 134 10.03 -11.48 -4.88
N PRO A 135 11.38 -11.39 -4.93
CA PRO A 135 12.22 -12.47 -4.39
C PRO A 135 12.11 -12.62 -2.87
N TYR A 136 11.52 -11.67 -2.15
CA TYR A 136 11.32 -11.75 -0.70
C TYR A 136 10.02 -12.45 -0.28
N TYR A 137 9.06 -12.68 -1.20
CA TYR A 137 7.90 -13.54 -0.92
C TYR A 137 8.32 -14.94 -0.44
N PRO A 138 9.16 -15.71 -1.17
CA PRO A 138 9.62 -17.00 -0.68
C PRO A 138 10.52 -16.86 0.55
N GLU A 139 11.38 -15.85 0.64
CA GLU A 139 12.26 -15.69 1.80
C GLU A 139 11.45 -15.48 3.08
N PHE A 140 10.38 -14.68 3.05
CA PHE A 140 9.52 -14.47 4.20
C PHE A 140 8.79 -15.75 4.65
N THR A 141 8.56 -16.71 3.73
CA THR A 141 7.99 -18.01 4.12
C THR A 141 8.85 -18.84 5.05
N GLN A 142 10.16 -18.60 5.07
CA GLN A 142 11.11 -19.34 5.89
C GLN A 142 11.83 -18.49 6.94
N HIS A 143 11.98 -17.20 6.66
CA HIS A 143 12.81 -16.26 7.43
C HIS A 143 11.97 -15.08 7.99
N ASN A 144 10.69 -15.31 8.29
CA ASN A 144 9.87 -14.33 9.00
C ASN A 144 10.25 -14.20 10.48
N THR A 145 9.80 -13.09 11.07
CA THR A 145 10.02 -12.69 12.46
C THR A 145 9.68 -13.76 13.51
N TYR A 146 8.72 -14.62 13.20
CA TYR A 146 8.11 -15.56 14.14
C TYR A 146 8.67 -16.99 14.04
N GLY A 147 9.65 -17.22 13.16
CA GLY A 147 10.22 -18.54 12.90
C GLY A 147 9.20 -19.55 12.35
N ILE A 148 8.11 -19.08 11.75
CA ILE A 148 7.06 -19.94 11.20
C ILE A 148 7.50 -20.44 9.83
N GLN A 149 7.48 -21.75 9.60
CA GLN A 149 7.63 -22.31 8.25
C GLN A 149 6.27 -22.22 7.55
N LEU A 150 6.07 -21.17 6.76
CA LEU A 150 4.78 -20.87 6.14
C LEU A 150 4.45 -21.84 5.02
N VAL A 151 5.44 -22.32 4.28
CA VAL A 151 5.27 -23.36 3.26
C VAL A 151 6.37 -24.40 3.38
N ASN A 152 6.17 -25.59 2.81
CA ASN A 152 7.21 -26.61 2.78
C ASN A 152 8.34 -26.27 1.79
N ASP A 153 9.47 -26.96 1.92
CA ASP A 153 10.66 -26.76 1.08
C ASP A 153 10.38 -26.86 -0.42
N SER A 154 9.44 -27.72 -0.84
CA SER A 154 9.11 -27.87 -2.26
C SER A 154 8.44 -26.63 -2.82
N ILE A 155 7.50 -26.04 -2.09
CA ILE A 155 6.81 -24.80 -2.50
C ILE A 155 7.77 -23.62 -2.43
N TYR A 156 8.56 -23.52 -1.36
CA TYR A 156 9.59 -22.48 -1.24
C TYR A 156 10.59 -22.51 -2.40
N ASN A 157 11.14 -23.68 -2.74
CA ASN A 157 12.07 -23.83 -3.86
C ASN A 157 11.39 -23.55 -5.21
N PHE A 158 10.11 -23.90 -5.35
CA PHE A 158 9.32 -23.56 -6.54
C PHE A 158 9.21 -22.04 -6.72
N MET A 159 8.76 -21.32 -5.70
CA MET A 159 8.61 -19.86 -5.72
C MET A 159 9.94 -19.15 -6.05
N LYS A 160 11.04 -19.57 -5.42
CA LYS A 160 12.39 -19.04 -5.73
C LYS A 160 12.80 -19.32 -7.17
N THR A 161 12.57 -20.54 -7.64
CA THR A 161 12.90 -20.92 -9.02
C THR A 161 12.07 -20.12 -10.01
N ALA A 162 10.77 -19.95 -9.77
CA ALA A 162 9.88 -19.18 -10.63
C ALA A 162 10.35 -17.73 -10.82
N TYR A 163 10.97 -17.13 -9.81
CA TYR A 163 11.56 -15.80 -9.94
C TYR A 163 12.83 -15.78 -10.80
N TRP A 164 13.77 -16.70 -10.56
CA TRP A 164 15.13 -16.67 -11.14
C TRP A 164 15.32 -17.47 -12.43
N ILE A 165 14.41 -18.39 -12.78
CA ILE A 165 14.52 -19.19 -14.00
C ILE A 165 14.44 -18.28 -15.24
N GLY A 166 15.14 -18.66 -16.32
CA GLY A 166 15.05 -17.93 -17.58
C GLY A 166 13.61 -17.86 -18.09
N GLY A 167 13.14 -16.65 -18.43
CA GLY A 167 11.73 -16.38 -18.76
C GLY A 167 10.79 -16.37 -17.55
N GLY A 168 11.31 -16.46 -16.33
CA GLY A 168 10.57 -16.35 -15.08
C GLY A 168 10.17 -14.91 -14.74
N CYS A 169 9.74 -14.67 -13.50
CA CYS A 169 9.18 -13.38 -13.08
C CYS A 169 10.16 -12.22 -13.31
N ARG A 170 11.43 -12.37 -12.93
CA ARG A 170 12.45 -11.31 -13.12
C ARG A 170 12.58 -10.88 -14.58
N ASP A 171 12.72 -11.84 -15.49
CA ASP A 171 12.90 -11.56 -16.92
C ASP A 171 11.64 -10.92 -17.53
N GLN A 172 10.45 -11.31 -17.05
CA GLN A 172 9.19 -10.73 -17.51
C GLN A 172 8.98 -9.29 -17.00
N ILE A 173 9.36 -8.98 -15.76
CA ILE A 173 9.36 -7.60 -15.24
C ILE A 173 10.32 -6.74 -16.09
N LEU A 174 11.54 -7.23 -16.37
CA LEU A 174 12.50 -6.52 -17.22
C LEU A 174 11.99 -6.34 -18.66
N ALA A 175 11.26 -7.31 -19.20
CA ALA A 175 10.63 -7.20 -20.52
C ALA A 175 9.51 -6.14 -20.53
N CYS A 176 8.69 -6.07 -19.47
CA CYS A 176 7.70 -5.01 -19.29
C CYS A 176 8.37 -3.63 -19.25
N ALA A 177 9.40 -3.47 -18.42
CA ALA A 177 10.15 -2.21 -18.30
C ALA A 177 10.79 -1.74 -19.62
N ALA A 178 11.13 -2.68 -20.51
CA ALA A 178 11.67 -2.39 -21.84
C ALA A 178 10.60 -2.15 -22.92
N SER A 179 9.32 -2.35 -22.61
CA SER A 179 8.21 -2.24 -23.56
C SER A 179 7.64 -0.83 -23.66
N ASP A 180 6.99 -0.49 -24.79
CA ASP A 180 6.22 0.74 -24.91
C ASP A 180 4.84 0.56 -24.28
N THR A 181 4.74 0.94 -23.01
CA THR A 181 3.54 0.78 -22.20
C THR A 181 2.40 1.73 -22.54
N SER A 182 2.63 2.70 -23.44
CA SER A 182 1.54 3.51 -24.03
C SER A 182 0.69 2.70 -25.03
N THR A 183 1.19 1.55 -25.50
CA THR A 183 0.52 0.68 -26.47
C THR A 183 -0.18 -0.49 -25.80
N ALA A 184 -1.23 -1.02 -26.45
CA ALA A 184 -1.89 -2.25 -26.01
C ALA A 184 -0.94 -3.46 -25.94
N ALA A 185 0.05 -3.51 -26.82
CA ALA A 185 1.04 -4.59 -26.83
C ALA A 185 1.99 -4.51 -25.62
N GLY A 186 2.49 -3.33 -25.27
CA GLY A 186 3.33 -3.16 -24.08
C GLY A 186 2.57 -3.44 -22.79
N LYS A 187 1.34 -2.91 -22.67
CA LYS A 187 0.43 -3.24 -21.55
C LYS A 187 0.22 -4.74 -21.39
N LEU A 188 0.05 -5.47 -22.50
CA LEU A 188 -0.08 -6.93 -22.45
C LEU A 188 1.18 -7.63 -21.92
N VAL A 189 2.38 -7.16 -22.28
CA VAL A 189 3.64 -7.70 -21.74
C VAL A 189 3.68 -7.52 -20.21
N CYS A 190 3.31 -6.33 -19.72
CA CYS A 190 3.26 -6.04 -18.29
C CYS A 190 2.17 -6.83 -17.56
N ALA A 191 1.00 -7.01 -18.16
CA ALA A 191 -0.08 -7.82 -17.59
C ALA A 191 0.32 -9.30 -17.50
N GLN A 192 1.04 -9.84 -18.49
CA GLN A 192 1.60 -11.20 -18.44
C GLN A 192 2.63 -11.34 -17.32
N ALA A 193 3.55 -10.38 -17.20
CA ALA A 193 4.53 -10.34 -16.12
C ALA A 193 3.86 -10.31 -14.74
N THR A 194 2.84 -9.46 -14.57
CA THR A 194 2.03 -9.39 -13.34
C THR A 194 1.43 -10.75 -13.01
N ASN A 195 0.70 -11.36 -13.95
CA ASN A 195 0.06 -12.66 -13.72
C ASN A 195 1.06 -13.76 -13.38
N PHE A 196 2.23 -13.76 -14.01
CA PHE A 196 3.27 -14.75 -13.74
C PHE A 196 3.89 -14.55 -12.35
N CYS A 197 4.31 -13.33 -12.02
CA CYS A 197 4.93 -13.02 -10.74
C CYS A 197 3.98 -13.31 -9.58
N ARG A 198 2.72 -12.85 -9.67
CA ARG A 198 1.72 -13.12 -8.64
C ARG A 198 1.43 -14.62 -8.54
N GLY A 199 1.06 -15.26 -9.65
CA GLY A 199 0.64 -16.66 -9.64
C GLY A 199 1.72 -17.68 -9.26
N PHE A 200 3.01 -17.37 -9.49
CA PHE A 200 4.10 -18.34 -9.27
C PHE A 200 5.10 -17.96 -8.18
N VAL A 201 5.13 -16.70 -7.74
CA VAL A 201 6.07 -16.24 -6.70
C VAL A 201 5.34 -15.82 -5.42
N GLU A 202 4.23 -15.09 -5.51
CA GLU A 202 3.45 -14.59 -4.35
C GLU A 202 2.36 -15.60 -3.92
N GLU A 203 1.43 -15.91 -4.82
CA GLU A 203 0.20 -16.64 -4.52
C GLU A 203 0.36 -18.14 -4.12
N PRO A 204 1.48 -18.85 -4.38
CA PRO A 204 1.64 -20.19 -3.83
C PRO A 204 1.50 -20.26 -2.30
N TYR A 205 1.85 -19.20 -1.56
CA TYR A 205 1.58 -19.13 -0.13
C TYR A 205 0.08 -19.12 0.19
N TYR A 206 -0.76 -18.51 -0.66
CA TYR A 206 -2.20 -18.36 -0.39
C TYR A 206 -2.89 -19.71 -0.35
N GLU A 207 -2.47 -20.61 -1.23
CA GLU A 207 -3.02 -21.97 -1.32
C GLU A 207 -2.42 -22.92 -0.26
N TYR A 208 -1.10 -22.83 -0.02
CA TYR A 208 -0.39 -23.84 0.77
C TYR A 208 0.00 -23.40 2.18
N GLY A 209 -0.20 -22.13 2.53
CA GLY A 209 0.27 -21.54 3.79
C GLY A 209 -0.62 -21.76 4.99
N GLY A 210 -1.93 -21.82 4.78
CA GLY A 210 -2.94 -22.02 5.84
C GLY A 210 -3.05 -20.86 6.86
N ARG A 211 -2.30 -19.78 6.65
CA ARG A 211 -2.19 -18.59 7.52
C ARG A 211 -2.57 -17.32 6.76
N GLY A 212 -2.91 -16.26 7.47
CA GLY A 212 -3.35 -15.00 6.89
C GLY A 212 -2.30 -14.39 5.95
N VAL A 213 -2.79 -13.74 4.89
CA VAL A 213 -1.97 -13.00 3.92
C VAL A 213 -1.53 -11.64 4.48
N TYR A 214 -2.41 -11.01 5.25
CA TYR A 214 -2.16 -9.73 5.90
C TYR A 214 -1.56 -9.88 7.31
N ASP A 215 -1.69 -11.07 7.92
CA ASP A 215 -1.06 -11.40 9.20
C ASP A 215 -0.84 -12.91 9.33
N ILE A 216 0.42 -13.32 9.31
CA ILE A 216 0.81 -14.73 9.36
C ILE A 216 0.54 -15.39 10.72
N ARG A 217 0.22 -14.61 11.76
CA ARG A 217 -0.11 -15.12 13.10
C ARG A 217 -1.52 -15.72 13.15
N HIS A 218 -2.37 -15.37 12.19
CA HIS A 218 -3.77 -15.76 12.13
C HIS A 218 -4.03 -16.86 11.08
N PRO A 219 -5.13 -17.64 11.20
CA PRO A 219 -5.59 -18.53 10.13
C PRO A 219 -5.91 -17.78 8.83
N TYR A 220 -5.85 -18.47 7.69
CA TYR A 220 -6.09 -17.85 6.37
C TYR A 220 -7.44 -17.11 6.25
N ASN A 221 -8.51 -17.69 6.81
CA ASN A 221 -9.87 -17.12 6.75
C ASN A 221 -10.24 -16.31 8.01
N ASP A 222 -9.25 -15.74 8.70
CA ASP A 222 -9.50 -14.85 9.85
C ASP A 222 -9.81 -13.43 9.37
N PRO A 223 -11.00 -12.87 9.68
CA PRO A 223 -11.36 -11.51 9.31
C PRO A 223 -10.75 -10.50 10.30
N THR A 224 -9.43 -10.50 10.47
CA THR A 224 -8.70 -9.55 11.31
C THR A 224 -7.82 -8.69 10.41
N PRO A 225 -8.06 -7.36 10.31
CA PRO A 225 -9.06 -6.57 11.04
C PRO A 225 -10.54 -6.89 10.69
N PRO A 226 -11.50 -6.70 11.63
CA PRO A 226 -12.92 -7.00 11.41
C PRO A 226 -13.60 -6.19 10.30
N THR A 227 -14.54 -6.84 9.59
CA THR A 227 -15.28 -6.25 8.45
C THR A 227 -16.62 -5.59 8.81
N TYR A 228 -16.93 -5.42 10.11
CA TYR A 228 -18.22 -4.85 10.56
C TYR A 228 -18.47 -3.42 10.05
N PHE A 229 -17.43 -2.70 9.63
CA PHE A 229 -17.56 -1.36 9.07
C PHE A 229 -18.40 -1.34 7.79
N ILE A 230 -18.42 -2.43 7.02
CA ILE A 230 -19.26 -2.56 5.81
C ILE A 230 -20.74 -2.45 6.19
N ASP A 231 -21.17 -3.13 7.24
CA ASP A 231 -22.55 -3.07 7.74
C ASP A 231 -22.88 -1.68 8.29
N TYR A 232 -21.95 -1.09 9.05
CA TYR A 232 -22.10 0.27 9.58
C TYR A 232 -22.28 1.32 8.48
N LEU A 233 -21.45 1.26 7.43
CA LEU A 233 -21.51 2.16 6.27
C LEU A 233 -22.77 1.98 5.43
N ASN A 234 -23.45 0.84 5.56
CA ASN A 234 -24.73 0.57 4.89
C ASN A 234 -25.96 0.94 5.74
N THR A 235 -25.79 1.51 6.94
CA THR A 235 -26.93 2.03 7.69
C THR A 235 -27.45 3.33 7.05
N ALA A 236 -28.78 3.49 6.99
CA ALA A 236 -29.39 4.67 6.40
C ALA A 236 -28.95 5.98 7.10
N ALA A 237 -28.74 5.93 8.42
CA ALA A 237 -28.26 7.09 9.17
C ALA A 237 -26.86 7.53 8.72
N VAL A 238 -25.93 6.58 8.51
CA VAL A 238 -24.57 6.87 8.06
C VAL A 238 -24.56 7.33 6.60
N GLN A 239 -25.28 6.66 5.71
CA GLN A 239 -25.34 7.07 4.30
C GLN A 239 -25.93 8.48 4.12
N ASN A 240 -27.01 8.79 4.86
CA ASN A 240 -27.60 10.13 4.86
C ASN A 240 -26.63 11.19 5.41
N ALA A 241 -25.86 10.86 6.46
CA ALA A 241 -24.87 11.77 7.04
C ALA A 241 -23.69 12.03 6.09
N LEU A 242 -23.25 11.01 5.35
CA LEU A 242 -22.18 11.12 4.34
C LEU A 242 -22.68 11.73 3.02
N GLY A 243 -23.99 11.83 2.80
CA GLY A 243 -24.58 12.31 1.55
C GLY A 243 -24.39 11.35 0.37
N VAL A 244 -24.24 10.04 0.64
CA VAL A 244 -24.03 9.01 -0.39
C VAL A 244 -25.34 8.31 -0.73
N SER A 245 -25.44 7.84 -1.98
CA SER A 245 -26.68 7.20 -2.48
C SER A 245 -26.49 5.77 -2.98
N ILE A 246 -25.30 5.20 -2.79
CA ILE A 246 -24.99 3.80 -3.16
C ILE A 246 -24.71 2.96 -1.91
N ASN A 247 -24.93 1.66 -2.03
CA ASN A 247 -24.53 0.67 -1.05
C ASN A 247 -23.02 0.45 -1.07
N TYR A 248 -22.41 0.34 0.12
CA TYR A 248 -21.01 -0.01 0.28
C TYR A 248 -20.85 -1.52 0.08
N THR A 249 -19.95 -1.95 -0.80
CA THR A 249 -19.87 -3.35 -1.22
C THR A 249 -18.84 -4.15 -0.43
N GLN A 250 -17.59 -3.68 -0.43
CA GLN A 250 -16.45 -4.37 0.15
C GLN A 250 -15.30 -3.39 0.41
N ASP A 251 -14.30 -3.88 1.13
CA ASP A 251 -13.02 -3.24 1.41
C ASP A 251 -12.27 -2.82 0.14
N SER A 252 -12.22 -3.67 -0.89
CA SER A 252 -11.46 -3.44 -2.14
C SER A 252 -12.29 -3.72 -3.37
N SER A 253 -12.22 -2.92 -4.45
CA SER A 253 -13.05 -3.15 -5.65
C SER A 253 -12.43 -4.15 -6.63
N ASN A 254 -13.05 -5.34 -6.76
CA ASN A 254 -12.61 -6.38 -7.72
C ASN A 254 -12.66 -5.92 -9.19
N LEU A 255 -13.52 -4.96 -9.51
CA LEU A 255 -13.59 -4.38 -10.86
C LEU A 255 -12.37 -3.49 -11.12
N VAL A 256 -12.07 -2.57 -10.21
CA VAL A 256 -10.90 -1.68 -10.31
C VAL A 256 -9.61 -2.49 -10.35
N GLY A 257 -9.44 -3.47 -9.44
CA GLY A 257 -8.27 -4.35 -9.44
C GLY A 257 -8.07 -5.12 -10.75
N ARG A 258 -9.16 -5.53 -11.42
CA ARG A 258 -9.09 -6.14 -12.76
C ARG A 258 -8.64 -5.16 -13.85
N GLY A 259 -9.07 -3.90 -13.76
CA GLY A 259 -8.59 -2.83 -14.64
C GLY A 259 -7.07 -2.68 -14.56
N PHE A 260 -6.56 -2.45 -13.35
CA PHE A 260 -5.13 -2.30 -13.07
C PHE A 260 -4.32 -3.56 -13.47
N SER A 261 -4.86 -4.75 -13.21
CA SER A 261 -4.22 -6.00 -13.64
C SER A 261 -4.15 -6.13 -15.16
N SER A 262 -5.11 -5.57 -15.90
CA SER A 262 -5.16 -5.66 -17.37
C SER A 262 -4.11 -4.80 -18.08
N THR A 263 -3.62 -3.76 -17.42
CA THR A 263 -2.51 -2.92 -17.90
C THR A 263 -1.15 -3.40 -17.38
N GLY A 264 -1.16 -4.27 -16.37
CA GLY A 264 0.04 -4.72 -15.68
C GLY A 264 0.60 -3.68 -14.71
N ASP A 265 -0.22 -2.74 -14.23
CA ASP A 265 0.19 -1.59 -13.39
C ASP A 265 1.04 -2.03 -12.17
N PHE A 266 0.78 -3.24 -11.65
CA PHE A 266 1.55 -3.90 -10.60
C PHE A 266 3.07 -3.96 -10.85
N VAL A 267 3.50 -4.23 -12.09
CA VAL A 267 4.94 -4.29 -12.50
C VAL A 267 5.31 -3.25 -13.55
N TYR A 268 4.39 -2.36 -13.88
CA TYR A 268 4.42 -1.47 -15.04
C TYR A 268 5.59 -0.47 -15.03
N ARG A 269 5.98 -0.02 -13.84
CA ARG A 269 7.03 0.98 -13.64
C ARG A 269 7.84 0.63 -12.40
N SER A 270 9.15 0.79 -12.49
CA SER A 270 10.00 0.85 -11.29
C SER A 270 9.80 2.21 -10.62
N LEU A 271 9.24 2.19 -9.41
CA LEU A 271 8.92 3.41 -8.65
C LEU A 271 10.10 3.88 -7.79
N ILE A 272 11.22 3.15 -7.85
CA ILE A 272 12.49 3.51 -7.22
C ILE A 272 12.96 4.87 -7.70
N ALA A 273 12.95 5.12 -9.02
CA ALA A 273 13.37 6.40 -9.57
C ALA A 273 12.49 7.58 -9.10
N ASP A 274 11.18 7.34 -8.94
CA ASP A 274 10.24 8.36 -8.48
C ASP A 274 10.53 8.73 -7.03
N LEU A 275 10.76 7.73 -6.18
CA LEU A 275 11.16 7.94 -4.78
C LEU A 275 12.52 8.65 -4.66
N GLU A 276 13.48 8.34 -5.52
CA GLU A 276 14.79 9.02 -5.57
C GLU A 276 14.62 10.51 -5.85
N VAL A 277 13.81 10.86 -6.86
CA VAL A 277 13.51 12.26 -7.21
C VAL A 277 12.78 12.97 -6.08
N ILE A 278 11.81 12.31 -5.44
CA ILE A 278 11.06 12.86 -4.30
C ILE A 278 12.00 13.17 -3.14
N LEU A 279 12.91 12.25 -2.80
CA LEU A 279 13.92 12.45 -1.75
C LEU A 279 14.87 13.60 -2.08
N ASP A 280 15.38 13.67 -3.32
CA ASP A 280 16.28 14.73 -3.76
C ASP A 280 15.60 16.12 -3.83
N ALA A 281 14.27 16.15 -3.97
CA ALA A 281 13.48 17.37 -3.85
C ALA A 281 13.31 17.85 -2.38
N GLY A 282 13.86 17.12 -1.41
CA GLY A 282 13.81 17.46 0.01
C GLY A 282 12.53 17.04 0.72
N VAL A 283 11.67 16.24 0.07
CA VAL A 283 10.49 15.64 0.69
C VAL A 283 10.94 14.61 1.74
N ARG A 284 10.25 14.60 2.88
CA ARG A 284 10.44 13.56 3.89
C ARG A 284 9.74 12.28 3.46
N VAL A 285 10.48 11.19 3.28
CA VAL A 285 9.92 9.88 2.91
C VAL A 285 10.05 8.94 4.11
N ALA A 286 8.92 8.36 4.51
CA ALA A 286 8.82 7.51 5.69
C ALA A 286 8.19 6.17 5.31
N LEU A 287 9.02 5.14 5.20
CA LEU A 287 8.58 3.77 4.98
C LEU A 287 8.37 3.09 6.33
N TYR A 288 7.24 2.41 6.53
CA TYR A 288 6.98 1.62 7.72
C TYR A 288 6.31 0.30 7.38
N TYR A 289 6.73 -0.79 8.01
CA TYR A 289 6.31 -2.14 7.65
C TYR A 289 6.05 -2.97 8.91
N GLY A 290 4.84 -3.52 9.03
CA GLY A 290 4.51 -4.54 10.03
C GLY A 290 5.32 -5.82 9.82
N ASP A 291 5.81 -6.40 10.92
CA ASP A 291 6.71 -7.55 10.91
C ASP A 291 6.03 -8.93 10.75
N ALA A 292 4.69 -8.95 10.70
CA ALA A 292 3.84 -10.13 10.51
C ALA A 292 3.10 -10.13 9.15
N ASP A 293 3.26 -9.10 8.33
CA ASP A 293 2.64 -9.01 7.00
C ASP A 293 3.40 -9.85 5.97
N TYR A 294 2.69 -10.71 5.22
CA TYR A 294 3.28 -11.49 4.13
C TYR A 294 3.28 -10.71 2.80
N ILE A 295 2.12 -10.18 2.40
CA ILE A 295 1.91 -9.65 1.04
C ILE A 295 2.74 -8.39 0.78
N CYS A 296 3.05 -7.64 1.82
CA CYS A 296 3.99 -6.53 1.72
C CYS A 296 5.02 -6.62 2.84
N ASN A 297 5.68 -7.78 2.93
CA ASN A 297 6.60 -8.07 4.00
C ASN A 297 7.75 -7.06 4.14
N TRP A 298 8.16 -6.86 5.40
CA TRP A 298 9.21 -5.90 5.76
C TRP A 298 10.58 -6.23 5.18
N LEU A 299 10.88 -7.48 4.80
CA LEU A 299 12.14 -7.85 4.14
C LEU A 299 12.23 -7.19 2.76
N GLY A 300 11.15 -7.27 1.97
CA GLY A 300 11.05 -6.59 0.69
C GLY A 300 11.08 -5.07 0.84
N GLY A 301 10.34 -4.53 1.83
CA GLY A 301 10.36 -3.09 2.13
C GLY A 301 11.75 -2.57 2.53
N GLN A 302 12.49 -3.35 3.32
CA GLN A 302 13.88 -3.05 3.70
C GLN A 302 14.78 -3.02 2.46
N ALA A 303 14.67 -4.04 1.61
CA ALA A 303 15.44 -4.13 0.37
C ALA A 303 15.19 -2.94 -0.56
N VAL A 304 13.93 -2.50 -0.69
CA VAL A 304 13.57 -1.28 -1.42
C VAL A 304 14.27 -0.06 -0.81
N SER A 305 14.21 0.11 0.51
CA SER A 305 14.85 1.26 1.18
C SER A 305 16.37 1.30 0.95
N GLU A 306 17.01 0.14 0.86
CA GLU A 306 18.46 0.02 0.65
C GLU A 306 18.86 0.16 -0.82
N ALA A 307 17.95 -0.14 -1.75
CA ALA A 307 18.19 -0.08 -3.19
C ALA A 307 18.15 1.35 -3.76
N LEU A 308 17.44 2.28 -3.12
CA LEU A 308 17.34 3.68 -3.57
C LEU A 308 18.74 4.31 -3.74
N ASN A 309 18.89 5.08 -4.82
CA ASN A 309 20.14 5.72 -5.24
C ASN A 309 20.01 7.25 -5.38
N TYR A 310 19.47 7.87 -4.34
CA TYR A 310 19.36 9.33 -4.18
C TYR A 310 20.62 9.97 -3.55
N THR A 311 20.66 11.29 -3.40
CA THR A 311 21.83 12.08 -2.93
C THR A 311 22.47 11.55 -1.64
N HIS A 312 21.68 11.02 -0.70
CA HIS A 312 22.18 10.52 0.60
C HIS A 312 22.11 9.01 0.76
N ALA A 313 22.00 8.26 -0.34
CA ALA A 313 21.82 6.80 -0.31
C ALA A 313 22.96 6.07 0.42
N ALA A 314 24.22 6.50 0.24
CA ALA A 314 25.36 5.89 0.92
C ALA A 314 25.31 6.11 2.44
N GLN A 315 24.87 7.28 2.88
CA GLN A 315 24.76 7.63 4.29
C GLN A 315 23.57 6.90 4.94
N PHE A 316 22.45 6.77 4.24
CA PHE A 316 21.34 5.94 4.71
C PHE A 316 21.73 4.48 4.87
N ARG A 317 22.41 3.88 3.88
CA ARG A 317 22.92 2.50 3.99
C ARG A 317 23.96 2.32 5.11
N ALA A 318 24.65 3.39 5.50
CA ALA A 318 25.60 3.38 6.62
C ALA A 318 24.94 3.63 7.98
N ALA A 319 23.71 4.17 8.02
CA ALA A 319 22.96 4.37 9.26
C ALA A 319 22.53 3.02 9.87
N LEU A 320 22.41 2.99 11.19
CA LEU A 320 22.16 1.78 11.96
C LEU A 320 20.69 1.72 12.40
N TYR A 321 20.22 0.55 12.79
CA TYR A 321 18.89 0.35 13.37
C TYR A 321 18.88 0.76 14.84
N SER A 322 18.12 1.79 15.15
CA SER A 322 17.80 2.25 16.51
C SER A 322 16.45 1.68 16.95
N PRO A 323 16.26 1.38 18.25
CA PRO A 323 14.95 1.09 18.81
C PRO A 323 13.96 2.23 18.55
N PHE A 324 12.74 1.89 18.13
CA PHE A 324 11.61 2.80 18.05
C PHE A 324 10.85 2.77 19.38
N ILE A 325 11.14 3.75 20.22
CA ILE A 325 10.62 3.85 21.59
C ILE A 325 9.45 4.82 21.65
N VAL A 326 8.35 4.38 22.25
CA VAL A 326 7.17 5.21 22.57
C VAL A 326 6.82 5.02 24.05
N ASP A 327 6.87 6.11 24.82
CA ASP A 327 6.66 6.11 26.28
C ASP A 327 7.50 5.07 27.05
N GLY A 328 8.74 4.84 26.62
CA GLY A 328 9.69 3.92 27.27
C GLY A 328 9.54 2.45 26.87
N GLU A 329 8.62 2.13 25.95
CA GLU A 329 8.45 0.79 25.38
C GLU A 329 8.91 0.75 23.93
N GLU A 330 9.54 -0.34 23.52
CA GLU A 330 10.02 -0.55 22.16
C GLU A 330 8.93 -1.19 21.30
N TYR A 331 8.60 -0.53 20.18
CA TYR A 331 7.58 -0.96 19.23
C TYR A 331 8.16 -1.32 17.86
N GLY A 332 9.47 -1.28 17.70
CA GLY A 332 10.10 -1.49 16.40
C GLY A 332 11.58 -1.12 16.34
N GLU A 333 12.11 -1.18 15.14
CA GLU A 333 13.49 -0.82 14.78
C GLU A 333 13.47 0.14 13.59
N VAL A 334 14.12 1.29 13.71
CA VAL A 334 14.19 2.30 12.65
C VAL A 334 15.63 2.53 12.19
N ARG A 335 15.83 2.53 10.87
CA ARG A 335 16.99 3.14 10.22
C ARG A 335 16.57 4.48 9.65
N GLN A 336 17.31 5.53 9.96
CA GLN A 336 17.03 6.89 9.51
C GLN A 336 18.31 7.64 9.16
N TYR A 337 18.30 8.29 7.99
CA TYR A 337 19.25 9.35 7.67
C TYR A 337 18.52 10.57 7.16
N GLY A 338 18.63 11.69 7.87
CA GLY A 338 17.90 12.92 7.57
C GLY A 338 16.41 12.65 7.27
N ASN A 339 16.00 13.03 6.06
CA ASN A 339 14.61 12.98 5.60
C ASN A 339 14.11 11.59 5.17
N PHE A 340 14.97 10.55 5.20
CA PHE A 340 14.56 9.19 4.84
C PHE A 340 14.61 8.25 6.04
N SER A 341 13.52 7.51 6.27
CA SER A 341 13.43 6.49 7.32
C SER A 341 12.74 5.22 6.83
N PHE A 342 13.27 4.07 7.28
CA PHE A 342 12.62 2.77 7.21
C PHE A 342 12.38 2.26 8.63
N LEU A 343 11.12 2.00 8.99
CA LEU A 343 10.70 1.49 10.29
C LEU A 343 10.10 0.08 10.13
N ARG A 344 10.66 -0.91 10.83
CA ARG A 344 10.00 -2.19 11.08
C ARG A 344 9.19 -2.08 12.36
N VAL A 345 7.89 -2.35 12.31
CA VAL A 345 6.96 -2.26 13.45
C VAL A 345 6.67 -3.66 13.98
N TYR A 346 6.92 -3.87 15.27
CA TYR A 346 6.74 -5.17 15.91
C TYR A 346 5.27 -5.53 16.11
N GLU A 347 5.02 -6.83 16.11
CA GLU A 347 3.71 -7.41 16.39
C GLU A 347 2.57 -6.85 15.53
N SER A 348 2.88 -6.56 14.26
CA SER A 348 1.95 -5.88 13.36
C SER A 348 1.82 -6.58 12.02
N GLY A 349 0.57 -6.81 11.60
CA GLY A 349 0.24 -7.20 10.23
C GLY A 349 0.25 -6.01 9.26
N HIS A 350 -0.52 -6.16 8.19
CA HIS A 350 -0.59 -5.24 7.06
C HIS A 350 -1.10 -3.85 7.46
N GLU A 351 -2.23 -3.77 8.16
CA GLU A 351 -2.82 -2.51 8.63
C GLU A 351 -2.19 -2.07 9.95
N VAL A 352 -0.94 -1.59 9.94
CA VAL A 352 -0.18 -1.26 11.16
C VAL A 352 -0.95 -0.41 12.18
N PRO A 353 -1.73 0.62 11.80
CA PRO A 353 -2.51 1.39 12.76
C PRO A 353 -3.55 0.59 13.54
N PHE A 354 -4.04 -0.53 13.00
CA PHE A 354 -4.95 -1.42 13.72
C PHE A 354 -4.23 -2.22 14.82
N TYR A 355 -3.07 -2.78 14.50
CA TYR A 355 -2.31 -3.62 15.43
C TYR A 355 -1.56 -2.80 16.49
N GLN A 356 -0.93 -1.70 16.08
CA GLN A 356 -0.11 -0.83 16.92
C GLN A 356 -0.57 0.63 16.86
N PRO A 357 -1.80 0.96 17.33
CA PRO A 357 -2.39 2.30 17.19
C PRO A 357 -1.59 3.39 17.92
N LYS A 358 -1.01 3.06 19.07
CA LYS A 358 -0.18 3.98 19.84
C LYS A 358 1.12 4.30 19.10
N ALA A 359 1.81 3.25 18.64
CA ALA A 359 3.09 3.37 17.96
C ALA A 359 2.96 4.08 16.61
N SER A 360 1.96 3.69 15.81
CA SER A 360 1.67 4.30 14.50
C SER A 360 1.31 5.80 14.61
N LEU A 361 0.51 6.18 15.59
CA LEU A 361 0.17 7.59 15.84
C LEU A 361 1.40 8.40 16.22
N GLU A 362 2.28 7.84 17.05
CA GLU A 362 3.51 8.51 17.44
C GLU A 362 4.51 8.61 16.27
N PHE A 363 4.65 7.56 15.47
CA PHE A 363 5.43 7.59 14.24
C PHE A 363 4.93 8.70 13.29
N PHE A 364 3.62 8.73 13.03
CA PHE A 364 2.98 9.77 12.21
C PHE A 364 3.28 11.17 12.73
N ARG A 365 3.13 11.40 14.04
CA ARG A 365 3.43 12.70 14.68
C ARG A 365 4.89 13.09 14.54
N ARG A 366 5.83 12.16 14.77
CA ARG A 366 7.28 12.44 14.67
C ARG A 366 7.67 12.77 13.24
N VAL A 367 7.15 12.03 12.26
CA VAL A 367 7.44 12.30 10.84
C VAL A 367 6.91 13.69 10.45
N LEU A 368 5.64 14.00 10.73
CA LEU A 368 5.06 15.31 10.41
C LEU A 368 5.66 16.47 11.20
N GLY A 369 6.08 16.22 12.45
CA GLY A 369 6.73 17.19 13.33
C GLY A 369 8.21 17.39 13.03
N ASN A 370 8.75 16.72 12.00
CA ASN A 370 10.16 16.68 11.67
C ASN A 370 11.07 16.28 12.86
N LEU A 371 10.63 15.31 13.66
CA LEU A 371 11.35 14.78 14.82
C LEU A 371 12.08 13.48 14.47
N ILE A 372 13.13 13.17 15.24
CA ILE A 372 13.84 11.90 15.18
C ILE A 372 12.83 10.78 15.38
N VAL A 373 12.82 9.80 14.48
CA VAL A 373 11.79 8.74 14.53
C VAL A 373 11.96 7.86 15.75
N SER A 374 13.20 7.49 16.12
CA SER A 374 13.48 6.51 17.17
C SER A 374 12.87 6.89 18.52
N ASP A 375 12.99 8.15 18.96
CA ASP A 375 12.59 8.56 20.30
C ASP A 375 11.83 9.91 20.36
N GLY A 376 11.75 10.66 19.25
CA GLY A 376 11.12 11.98 19.22
C GLY A 376 11.87 13.04 20.03
N SER A 377 13.13 12.79 20.42
CA SER A 377 13.90 13.64 21.35
C SER A 377 14.20 15.04 20.81
N GLU A 378 14.54 15.12 19.52
CA GLU A 378 14.97 16.35 18.86
C GLU A 378 14.43 16.43 17.43
N ALA A 379 14.52 17.63 16.85
CA ALA A 379 14.24 17.83 15.43
C ALA A 379 15.33 17.16 14.57
N VAL A 380 14.92 16.54 13.46
CA VAL A 380 15.83 15.92 12.51
C VAL A 380 16.66 16.99 11.82
N THR A 381 17.98 16.78 11.81
CA THR A 381 18.91 17.56 11.00
C THR A 381 19.18 16.85 9.67
N PRO A 382 19.59 17.57 8.59
CA PRO A 382 19.90 16.94 7.31
C PRO A 382 20.99 15.86 7.37
N SER A 383 21.86 15.90 8.40
CA SER A 383 22.94 14.96 8.63
C SER A 383 22.69 13.97 9.77
N TYR A 384 21.47 13.96 10.35
CA TYR A 384 21.13 12.99 11.38
C TYR A 384 21.27 11.57 10.84
N SER A 385 21.90 10.69 11.60
CA SER A 385 22.08 9.28 11.28
C SER A 385 21.74 8.48 12.52
N SER A 386 20.81 7.53 12.40
CA SER A 386 20.41 6.69 13.53
C SER A 386 21.57 5.81 14.02
N PRO A 387 21.83 5.75 15.35
CA PRO A 387 22.79 4.82 15.95
C PRO A 387 22.19 3.39 16.07
N GLY A 388 22.91 2.47 16.72
CA GLY A 388 22.38 1.15 17.10
C GLY A 388 23.08 -0.02 16.39
N LEU A 389 22.30 -0.97 15.88
CA LEU A 389 22.82 -2.22 15.28
C LEU A 389 22.81 -2.18 13.75
N PRO A 390 23.72 -2.90 13.06
CA PRO A 390 23.76 -2.87 11.59
C PRO A 390 22.50 -3.46 10.94
N ASN A 391 21.86 -4.43 11.60
CA ASN A 391 20.70 -5.15 11.08
C ASN A 391 19.56 -5.09 12.10
N ALA A 392 18.31 -5.07 11.61
CA ALA A 392 17.11 -5.33 12.40
C ALA A 392 17.07 -6.82 12.74
N THR A 393 17.29 -7.18 14.01
CA THR A 393 17.49 -8.59 14.43
C THR A 393 16.41 -9.14 15.34
N HIS A 394 15.41 -8.32 15.68
CA HIS A 394 14.33 -8.75 16.56
C HIS A 394 13.55 -9.95 16.00
N THR A 395 13.21 -10.87 16.90
CA THR A 395 12.40 -12.07 16.62
C THR A 395 11.27 -12.16 17.63
N GLU A 396 10.12 -12.64 17.18
CA GLU A 396 8.96 -12.87 18.03
C GLU A 396 8.77 -14.37 18.33
N PRO A 397 8.13 -14.72 19.46
CA PRO A 397 7.76 -16.11 19.74
C PRO A 397 6.85 -16.69 18.66
N PHE A 398 7.02 -17.99 18.38
CA PHE A 398 6.14 -18.72 17.47
C PHE A 398 4.66 -18.65 17.90
N VAL A 399 3.77 -18.37 16.94
CA VAL A 399 2.32 -18.29 17.18
C VAL A 399 1.60 -19.53 16.62
N PRO A 400 1.11 -20.47 17.47
CA PRO A 400 0.34 -21.62 17.00
C PRO A 400 -1.05 -21.20 16.53
N LEU A 401 -1.52 -21.79 15.44
CA LEU A 401 -2.91 -21.63 15.03
C LEU A 401 -3.84 -22.41 15.99
N PRO A 402 -5.08 -21.93 16.22
CA PRO A 402 -6.08 -22.70 16.93
C PRO A 402 -6.31 -24.05 16.22
N PRO A 403 -6.66 -25.12 16.98
CA PRO A 403 -7.02 -26.39 16.37
C PRO A 403 -8.18 -26.19 15.38
N PRO A 404 -8.24 -26.95 14.27
CA PRO A 404 -9.40 -26.93 13.41
C PRO A 404 -10.63 -27.23 14.27
N THR A 405 -11.57 -26.29 14.37
CA THR A 405 -12.83 -26.57 15.04
C THR A 405 -13.47 -27.73 14.31
N SER A 406 -13.60 -28.88 14.98
CA SER A 406 -14.41 -29.99 14.48
C SER A 406 -15.82 -29.45 14.30
N THR A 407 -16.20 -29.14 13.07
CA THR A 407 -17.57 -28.79 12.73
C THR A 407 -18.43 -29.96 13.18
N SER A 408 -19.18 -29.77 14.27
CA SER A 408 -20.23 -30.68 14.67
C SER A 408 -21.25 -30.68 13.53
N SER A 409 -21.29 -31.79 12.79
CA SER A 409 -22.38 -32.13 11.90
C SER A 409 -23.65 -32.35 12.74
N THR A 410 -24.32 -31.27 13.09
CA THR A 410 -25.67 -31.21 13.69
C THR A 410 -26.16 -29.79 13.42
N ALA A 411 -27.27 -29.50 12.74
CA ALA A 411 -28.51 -30.24 12.62
C ALA A 411 -29.38 -29.70 11.45
N ALA A 412 -30.14 -30.63 10.87
CA ALA A 412 -31.41 -30.52 10.13
C ALA A 412 -31.50 -29.68 8.85
#